data_AF-A0A4R0Q0U1-F1
#
_entry.id   AF-A0A4R0Q0U1-F1
#
_cell.length_a   1.000
_cell.length_b   1.000
_cell.length_c   1.000
_cell.angle_alpha   90.00
_cell.angle_beta   90.00
_cell.angle_gamma   90.00
#
_symmetry.space_group_name_H-M   'P 1'
#
loop_
_entity.id
_entity.type
_entity.pdbx_description
1 polymer ?
#
loop_
_entity_poly.entity_id
_entity_poly.type
_entity_poly.pdbx_seq_one_letter_code
_entity_poly.pdbx_strand_id
1 'polypeptide(L)'
;MKTRSRSISIVVQSSIALMLLLATSSFNQGSSKLQEFKMTIKNTDDGLEINGLKGSAWTKLRFTINNYRLQAVDEYGMTEIDKSTGYDPKLADFLFTIAKTEDGIILKGLKGTGWKELTFTLAKGELQQVDQMGMTK
;
A
#
# COMPACT_ATOMS: atom_id res chain seq x y z
N MET A 1 14.22 53.01 57.27
CA MET A 1 12.86 52.85 57.85
C MET A 1 11.86 53.49 56.89
N LYS A 2 10.69 52.85 56.68
CA LYS A 2 9.56 53.20 55.78
C LYS A 2 9.76 52.90 54.28
N THR A 3 8.88 52.26 53.51
CA THR A 3 7.82 51.25 53.70
C THR A 3 7.50 50.73 52.28
N ARG A 4 7.18 49.45 52.12
CA ARG A 4 6.73 48.84 50.86
C ARG A 4 5.31 49.33 50.48
N SER A 5 4.99 49.39 49.19
CA SER A 5 3.62 49.10 48.72
C SER A 5 3.62 48.47 47.34
N ARG A 6 2.73 47.49 47.18
CA ARG A 6 2.60 46.53 46.07
C ARG A 6 1.78 47.11 44.92
N SER A 7 2.17 46.78 43.70
CA SER A 7 1.25 46.71 42.55
C SER A 7 1.72 45.61 41.60
N ILE A 8 1.57 44.38 42.05
CA ILE A 8 1.54 43.19 41.18
C ILE A 8 0.06 42.98 40.81
N SER A 9 -0.18 42.62 39.55
CA SER A 9 -1.43 42.07 38.98
C SER A 9 -2.46 43.04 38.38
N ILE A 10 -2.16 43.67 37.23
CA ILE A 10 -3.19 43.96 36.20
C ILE A 10 -2.72 43.68 34.74
N VAL A 11 -1.43 43.42 34.47
CA VAL A 11 -0.94 43.32 33.07
C VAL A 11 -1.05 41.91 32.44
N VAL A 12 -1.54 40.89 33.16
CA VAL A 12 -1.53 39.51 32.63
C VAL A 12 -2.82 39.13 31.88
N GLN A 13 -3.82 40.02 31.75
CA GLN A 13 -5.16 39.59 31.34
C GLN A 13 -5.64 40.04 29.95
N SER A 14 -4.77 40.57 29.08
CA SER A 14 -5.21 41.12 27.79
C SER A 14 -4.29 40.78 26.61
N SER A 15 -3.86 39.54 26.40
CA SER A 15 -3.20 39.12 25.14
C SER A 15 -3.22 37.61 24.85
N ILE A 16 -4.26 36.87 25.26
CA ILE A 16 -4.46 35.47 24.81
C ILE A 16 -5.79 35.41 24.06
N ALA A 17 -5.85 36.05 22.89
CA ALA A 17 -7.05 36.00 22.05
C ALA A 17 -6.78 36.15 20.55
N LEU A 18 -5.53 36.11 20.08
CA LEU A 18 -5.21 36.34 18.66
C LEU A 18 -4.40 35.21 17.99
N MET A 19 -4.28 34.05 18.62
CA MET A 19 -3.51 32.91 18.09
C MET A 19 -4.37 31.68 17.80
N LEU A 20 -5.61 31.87 17.34
CA LEU A 20 -6.55 30.78 16.97
C LEU A 20 -7.07 30.86 15.52
N LEU A 21 -6.42 31.63 14.64
CA LEU A 21 -6.87 31.84 13.25
C LEU A 21 -5.99 31.17 12.18
N LEU A 22 -5.10 30.24 12.55
CA LEU A 22 -4.24 29.56 11.58
C LEU A 22 -4.74 28.14 11.28
N ALA A 23 -5.38 28.06 10.11
CA ALA A 23 -5.49 26.91 9.22
C ALA A 23 -6.33 25.70 9.69
N THR A 24 -7.65 25.81 9.54
CA THR A 24 -8.47 24.65 9.15
C THR A 24 -8.49 24.56 7.63
N SER A 25 -7.35 24.23 7.00
CA SER A 25 -7.41 23.62 5.68
C SER A 25 -7.98 22.23 5.89
N SER A 26 -9.29 22.08 5.68
CA SER A 26 -9.90 20.76 5.50
C SER A 26 -9.14 20.08 4.36
N PHE A 27 -8.23 19.18 4.71
CA PHE A 27 -7.62 18.28 3.76
C PHE A 27 -8.74 17.37 3.29
N ASN A 28 -9.42 17.79 2.22
CA ASN A 28 -10.32 16.95 1.49
C ASN A 28 -9.43 15.99 0.70
N GLN A 29 -8.87 15.01 1.41
CA GLN A 29 -8.26 13.86 0.78
C GLN A 29 -9.44 13.17 0.11
N GLY A 30 -9.65 13.47 -1.17
CA GLY A 30 -10.43 12.59 -2.02
C GLY A 30 -9.73 11.24 -1.94
N SER A 31 -10.16 10.38 -1.01
CA SER A 31 -9.72 9.00 -0.98
C SER A 31 -10.37 8.41 -2.21
N SER A 32 -9.64 8.43 -3.33
CA SER A 32 -10.00 7.55 -4.42
C SER A 32 -9.93 6.16 -3.82
N LYS A 33 -11.11 5.59 -3.56
CA LYS A 33 -11.22 4.26 -2.97
C LYS A 33 -10.42 3.33 -3.87
N LEU A 34 -9.44 2.62 -3.30
CA LEU A 34 -8.69 1.63 -4.04
C LEU A 34 -9.66 0.63 -4.66
N GLN A 35 -9.47 0.34 -5.95
CA GLN A 35 -10.25 -0.67 -6.62
C GLN A 35 -9.92 -2.03 -6.03
N GLU A 36 -10.94 -2.84 -5.78
CA GLU A 36 -10.78 -4.11 -5.07
C GLU A 36 -10.23 -5.18 -6.01
N PHE A 37 -9.07 -5.74 -5.65
CA PHE A 37 -8.54 -6.95 -6.26
C PHE A 37 -8.31 -8.01 -5.20
N LYS A 38 -8.26 -9.27 -5.64
CA LYS A 38 -7.99 -10.40 -4.75
C LYS A 38 -7.26 -11.48 -5.51
N MET A 39 -6.19 -12.01 -4.92
CA MET A 39 -5.40 -13.08 -5.51
C MET A 39 -4.85 -14.05 -4.46
N THR A 40 -4.44 -15.24 -4.90
CA THR A 40 -3.63 -16.16 -4.10
C THR A 40 -2.30 -16.40 -4.79
N ILE A 41 -1.21 -16.45 -4.02
CA ILE A 41 0.12 -16.80 -4.49
C ILE A 41 0.46 -18.17 -3.90
N LYS A 42 0.88 -19.10 -4.73
CA LYS A 42 1.29 -20.45 -4.36
C LYS A 42 2.73 -20.70 -4.76
N ASN A 43 3.52 -21.25 -3.84
CA ASN A 43 4.87 -21.72 -4.15
C ASN A 43 4.77 -23.11 -4.80
N THR A 44 5.36 -23.27 -5.97
CA THR A 44 5.35 -24.52 -6.74
C THR A 44 6.76 -25.05 -6.90
N ASP A 45 6.87 -26.27 -7.41
CA ASP A 45 8.15 -26.95 -7.68
C ASP A 45 9.09 -26.10 -8.54
N ASP A 46 8.54 -25.43 -9.57
CA ASP A 46 9.33 -24.77 -10.61
C ASP A 46 9.23 -23.23 -10.56
N GLY A 47 8.54 -22.65 -9.58
CA GLY A 47 8.27 -21.21 -9.55
C GLY A 47 7.03 -20.84 -8.74
N LEU A 48 6.26 -19.87 -9.24
CA LEU A 48 5.06 -19.37 -8.56
C LEU A 48 3.81 -19.56 -9.44
N GLU A 49 2.69 -19.82 -8.79
CA GLU A 49 1.36 -19.73 -9.38
C GLU A 49 0.59 -18.60 -8.68
N ILE A 50 0.02 -17.68 -9.44
CA ILE A 50 -0.85 -16.62 -8.94
C ILE A 50 -2.25 -16.85 -9.50
N ASN A 51 -3.24 -16.98 -8.65
CA ASN A 51 -4.64 -17.11 -9.07
C ASN A 51 -5.39 -15.82 -8.78
N GLY A 52 -6.00 -15.25 -9.82
CA GLY A 52 -6.82 -14.05 -9.75
C GLY A 52 -8.24 -14.43 -9.35
N LEU A 53 -8.70 -13.89 -8.23
CA LEU A 53 -10.04 -14.13 -7.68
C LEU A 53 -10.98 -12.95 -7.95
N LYS A 54 -10.44 -11.74 -8.06
CA LYS A 54 -11.18 -10.50 -8.34
C LYS A 54 -10.25 -9.43 -8.89
N GLY A 55 -10.76 -8.58 -9.79
CA GLY A 55 -10.07 -7.36 -10.23
C GLY A 55 -9.04 -7.56 -11.35
N SER A 56 -8.83 -8.79 -11.82
CA SER A 56 -7.91 -9.12 -12.91
C SER A 56 -8.66 -9.67 -14.13
N ALA A 57 -8.12 -9.46 -15.33
CA ALA A 57 -8.58 -10.07 -16.58
C ALA A 57 -8.19 -11.56 -16.68
N TRP A 58 -7.27 -12.00 -15.83
CA TRP A 58 -6.74 -13.35 -15.76
C TRP A 58 -7.22 -14.07 -14.50
N THR A 59 -7.36 -15.39 -14.59
CA THR A 59 -7.70 -16.27 -13.47
C THR A 59 -6.49 -17.02 -12.92
N LYS A 60 -5.45 -17.21 -13.75
CA LYS A 60 -4.21 -17.90 -13.37
C LYS A 60 -3.02 -17.39 -14.17
N LEU A 61 -1.91 -17.14 -13.47
CA LEU A 61 -0.58 -16.93 -14.03
C LEU A 61 0.36 -17.97 -13.40
N ARG A 62 1.19 -18.61 -14.21
CA ARG A 62 2.23 -19.53 -13.73
C ARG A 62 3.53 -19.23 -14.46
N PHE A 63 4.60 -19.08 -13.70
CA PHE A 63 5.90 -18.75 -14.27
C PHE A 63 7.03 -19.27 -13.39
N THR A 64 8.14 -19.62 -14.03
CA THR A 64 9.39 -19.95 -13.37
C THR A 64 10.13 -18.67 -13.03
N ILE A 65 10.61 -18.58 -11.79
CA ILE A 65 11.35 -17.41 -11.31
C ILE A 65 12.51 -17.88 -10.43
N ASN A 66 13.72 -17.41 -10.78
CA ASN A 66 14.90 -17.59 -9.95
C ASN A 66 14.86 -16.61 -8.78
N ASN A 67 15.60 -16.91 -7.72
CA ASN A 67 15.74 -15.98 -6.60
C ASN A 67 16.26 -14.62 -7.10
N TYR A 68 15.73 -13.57 -6.49
CA TYR A 68 16.03 -12.15 -6.72
C TYR A 68 15.67 -11.60 -8.11
N ARG A 69 15.14 -12.43 -9.01
CA ARG A 69 14.55 -11.95 -10.26
C ARG A 69 13.19 -11.35 -9.97
N LEU A 70 12.94 -10.14 -10.48
CA LEU A 70 11.66 -9.47 -10.39
C LEU A 70 10.75 -9.85 -11.57
N GLN A 71 9.48 -10.06 -11.28
CA GLN A 71 8.40 -10.13 -12.26
C GLN A 71 7.35 -9.07 -11.92
N ALA A 72 7.01 -8.18 -12.86
CA ALA A 72 5.89 -7.25 -12.69
C ALA A 72 4.57 -7.91 -13.10
N VAL A 73 3.50 -7.60 -12.39
CA VAL A 73 2.15 -8.12 -12.64
C VAL A 73 1.15 -6.98 -12.48
N ASP A 74 0.27 -6.85 -13.47
CA ASP A 74 -0.85 -5.92 -13.50
C ASP A 74 -2.19 -6.67 -13.69
N GLU A 75 -3.27 -5.92 -13.84
CA GLU A 75 -4.61 -6.46 -14.07
C GLU A 75 -4.77 -7.27 -15.36
N TYR A 76 -3.87 -7.11 -16.32
CA TYR A 76 -3.87 -7.84 -17.58
C TYR A 76 -2.91 -9.04 -17.60
N GLY A 77 -1.94 -9.10 -16.69
CA GLY A 77 -1.11 -10.28 -16.48
C GLY A 77 0.33 -9.95 -16.11
N MET A 78 1.27 -10.78 -16.58
CA MET A 78 2.70 -10.48 -16.48
C MET A 78 3.07 -9.33 -17.40
N THR A 79 3.77 -8.34 -16.87
CA THR A 79 4.08 -7.07 -17.56
C THR A 79 5.51 -6.60 -17.28
N GLU A 80 5.82 -5.39 -17.73
CA GLU A 80 7.05 -4.66 -17.39
C GLU A 80 6.69 -3.44 -16.52
N ILE A 81 7.62 -2.99 -15.68
CA ILE A 81 7.36 -1.92 -14.70
C ILE A 81 6.87 -0.61 -15.37
N ASP A 82 7.42 -0.26 -16.53
CA ASP A 82 7.14 1.01 -17.21
C ASP A 82 6.14 0.86 -18.37
N LYS A 83 5.49 -0.31 -18.50
CA LYS A 83 4.53 -0.55 -19.57
C LYS A 83 3.16 -0.01 -19.17
N SER A 84 2.71 1.01 -19.90
CA SER A 84 1.35 1.53 -19.77
C SER A 84 0.35 0.58 -20.43
N THR A 85 -0.62 0.11 -19.65
CA THR A 85 -1.80 -0.59 -20.12
C THR A 85 -3.00 0.37 -20.14
N GLY A 86 -3.97 0.11 -21.02
CA GLY A 86 -5.19 0.92 -21.09
C GLY A 86 -6.03 0.74 -19.82
N TYR A 87 -6.73 1.79 -19.41
CA TYR A 87 -7.68 1.72 -18.29
C TYR A 87 -8.97 0.99 -18.69
N ASP A 88 -9.36 -0.03 -17.93
CA ASP A 88 -10.69 -0.65 -18.00
C ASP A 88 -11.40 -0.49 -16.64
N PRO A 89 -12.56 0.20 -16.58
CA PRO A 89 -13.30 0.40 -15.34
C PRO A 89 -13.85 -0.89 -14.70
N LYS A 90 -13.79 -2.04 -15.40
CA LYS A 90 -14.20 -3.34 -14.86
C LYS A 90 -13.05 -4.06 -14.13
N LEU A 91 -11.82 -3.60 -14.30
CA LEU A 91 -10.63 -4.18 -13.69
C LEU A 91 -10.09 -3.26 -12.60
N ALA A 92 -9.42 -3.86 -11.62
CA ALA A 92 -8.73 -3.09 -10.60
C ALA A 92 -7.42 -2.58 -11.18
N ASP A 93 -7.21 -1.27 -11.17
CA ASP A 93 -6.00 -0.65 -11.72
C ASP A 93 -4.81 -0.80 -10.75
N PHE A 94 -4.04 -1.89 -10.88
CA PHE A 94 -2.94 -2.24 -9.98
C PHE A 94 -1.65 -2.62 -10.72
N LEU A 95 -0.53 -2.39 -10.05
CA LEU A 95 0.78 -2.86 -10.51
C LEU A 95 1.62 -3.21 -9.29
N PHE A 96 2.17 -4.41 -9.27
CA PHE A 96 3.16 -4.82 -8.27
C PHE A 96 4.26 -5.64 -8.92
N THR A 97 5.38 -5.77 -8.21
CA THR A 97 6.43 -6.73 -8.54
C THR A 97 6.47 -7.84 -7.51
N ILE A 98 6.86 -9.03 -7.95
CA ILE A 98 7.06 -10.22 -7.11
C ILE A 98 8.46 -10.78 -7.36
N ALA A 99 9.13 -11.18 -6.28
CA ALA A 99 10.40 -11.90 -6.34
C ALA A 99 10.44 -12.98 -5.25
N LYS A 100 11.15 -14.07 -5.55
CA LYS A 100 11.62 -15.00 -4.51
C LYS A 100 12.92 -14.48 -3.91
N THR A 101 13.13 -14.68 -2.63
CA THR A 101 14.41 -14.47 -1.94
C THR A 101 14.88 -15.79 -1.33
N GLU A 102 16.02 -15.79 -0.65
CA GLU A 102 16.43 -16.92 0.18
C GLU A 102 15.41 -17.23 1.29
N ASP A 103 14.77 -16.21 1.87
CA ASP A 103 13.90 -16.33 3.04
C ASP A 103 12.39 -16.41 2.72
N GLY A 104 11.99 -16.19 1.47
CA GLY A 104 10.58 -16.21 1.09
C GLY A 104 10.23 -15.48 -0.20
N ILE A 105 9.14 -14.74 -0.15
CA ILE A 105 8.56 -13.98 -1.26
C ILE A 105 8.42 -12.53 -0.83
N ILE A 106 8.80 -11.61 -1.72
CA ILE A 106 8.60 -10.18 -1.56
C ILE A 106 7.68 -9.69 -2.67
N LEU A 107 6.64 -8.94 -2.29
CA LEU A 107 5.81 -8.14 -3.19
C LEU A 107 6.12 -6.67 -2.97
N LYS A 108 6.31 -5.90 -4.04
CA LYS A 108 6.40 -4.43 -3.97
C LYS A 108 5.30 -3.78 -4.78
N GLY A 109 4.46 -3.00 -4.11
CA GLY A 109 3.34 -2.30 -4.71
C GLY A 109 3.81 -1.01 -5.39
N LEU A 110 3.41 -0.83 -6.65
CA LEU A 110 3.75 0.34 -7.46
C LEU A 110 2.51 1.19 -7.76
N LYS A 111 1.35 0.56 -7.93
CA LYS A 111 0.06 1.21 -8.21
C LYS A 111 -1.08 0.37 -7.65
N GLY A 112 -2.16 1.03 -7.21
CA GLY A 112 -3.40 0.34 -6.84
C GLY A 112 -3.34 -0.49 -5.55
N THR A 113 -2.25 -0.40 -4.79
CA THR A 113 -2.03 -1.12 -3.53
C THR A 113 -2.00 -0.14 -2.35
N GLY A 114 -2.58 -0.55 -1.22
CA GLY A 114 -2.48 0.13 0.08
C GLY A 114 -1.16 -0.18 0.81
N TRP A 115 -0.35 -1.08 0.26
CA TRP A 115 0.94 -1.50 0.78
C TRP A 115 2.06 -1.15 -0.21
N LYS A 116 3.23 -0.80 0.34
CA LYS A 116 4.48 -0.60 -0.42
C LYS A 116 5.24 -1.90 -0.60
N GLU A 117 5.29 -2.71 0.45
CA GLU A 117 5.99 -3.99 0.46
C GLU A 117 5.25 -4.98 1.35
N LEU A 118 5.20 -6.24 0.92
CA LEU A 118 4.77 -7.38 1.72
C LEU A 118 5.84 -8.46 1.62
N THR A 119 6.21 -9.04 2.76
CA THR A 119 7.20 -10.10 2.84
C THR A 119 6.63 -11.25 3.64
N PHE A 120 6.71 -12.45 3.09
CA PHE A 120 6.22 -13.66 3.74
C PHE A 120 6.95 -14.90 3.21
N THR A 121 7.01 -15.93 4.04
CA THR A 121 7.55 -17.24 3.66
C THR A 121 6.40 -18.13 3.20
N LEU A 122 6.66 -19.00 2.23
CA LEU A 122 5.65 -19.90 1.69
C LEU A 122 6.32 -21.24 1.39
N ALA A 123 6.01 -22.27 2.17
CA ALA A 123 6.55 -23.60 1.89
C ALA A 123 5.99 -24.14 0.58
N LYS A 124 6.67 -25.15 0.02
CA LYS A 124 6.24 -25.78 -1.24
C LYS A 124 4.80 -26.29 -1.11
N GLY A 125 3.94 -25.85 -2.04
CA GLY A 125 2.53 -26.23 -2.06
C GLY A 125 1.61 -25.35 -1.21
N GLU A 126 2.14 -24.52 -0.31
CA GLU A 126 1.35 -23.56 0.48
C GLU A 126 0.89 -22.38 -0.36
N LEU A 127 -0.16 -21.70 0.11
CA LEU A 127 -0.74 -20.53 -0.53
C LEU A 127 -0.89 -19.36 0.46
N GLN A 128 -0.71 -18.15 -0.04
CA GLN A 128 -0.96 -16.90 0.66
C GLN A 128 -1.94 -16.06 -0.15
N GLN A 129 -3.02 -15.61 0.49
CA GLN A 129 -3.98 -14.70 -0.13
C GLN A 129 -3.56 -13.23 0.06
N VAL A 130 -3.73 -12.41 -0.96
CA VAL A 130 -3.36 -10.99 -0.97
C VAL A 130 -4.46 -10.19 -1.64
N ASP A 131 -4.76 -9.02 -1.09
CA ASP A 131 -5.68 -8.03 -1.66
C ASP A 131 -5.04 -6.63 -1.70
N GLN A 132 -5.83 -5.62 -2.06
CA GLN A 132 -5.38 -4.23 -2.13
C GLN A 132 -4.91 -3.67 -0.79
N MET A 133 -5.31 -4.26 0.35
CA MET A 133 -4.95 -3.78 1.68
C MET A 133 -3.79 -4.57 2.30
N GLY A 134 -3.55 -5.82 1.85
CA GLY A 134 -2.37 -6.57 2.27
C GLY A 134 -2.56 -8.09 2.19
N MET A 135 -1.85 -8.80 3.07
CA MET A 135 -2.05 -10.24 3.26
C MET A 135 -3.38 -10.51 3.95
N THR A 136 -4.10 -11.52 3.46
CA THR A 136 -5.39 -11.95 4.01
C THR A 136 -5.39 -13.45 4.30
N LYS A 137 -6.40 -13.92 5.04
CA LYS A 137 -6.62 -15.35 5.33
C LYS A 137 -7.43 -16.02 4.23
#